data_AF-A0A1Z5L852-F1
#
_entry.id   AF-A0A1Z5L852-F1
#
_cell.length_a   1.000
_cell.length_b   1.000
_cell.length_c   1.000
_cell.angle_alpha   90.00
_cell.angle_beta   90.00
_cell.angle_gamma   90.00
#
_symmetry.space_group_name_H-M   'P 1'
#
loop_
_entity.id
_entity.type
_entity.pdbx_description
1 polymer ?
#
loop_
_entity_poly.entity_id
_entity_poly.type
_entity_poly.pdbx_seq_one_letter_code
_entity_poly.pdbx_strand_id
1 'polypeptide(L)'
;MPEVKHKETEHLGMFDYKKEDVPLIVKCLITDLKPKIAVTLLPGLPAYILFMCIRHTDHVNDAEKVQTLLNDTVFGIRKVVKKRHEDVDYTVLWLANTCRFLHNLKQYSGEKQFQVENTPKQNEQCLRNFDLSQYRQVLSDVAVWIYQAVIKCMEEKVQPLIVPAVLEHEAIAGISGNKPSGMRSRASSIARELDSPVIKYCWHMVLTQSSSPKYSNSCFTSSVLEHSTTSCFGRICVTGRRECR
;
A
#
# COMPACT_ATOMS: atom_id res chain seq x y z
N MET A 1 -38.65 -32.06 -14.81
CA MET A 1 -38.13 -31.11 -15.82
C MET A 1 -36.63 -31.33 -15.94
N PRO A 2 -36.02 -31.21 -17.13
CA PRO A 2 -34.56 -31.29 -17.25
C PRO A 2 -33.92 -30.10 -16.51
N GLU A 3 -32.99 -30.36 -15.59
CA GLU A 3 -32.22 -29.32 -14.91
C GLU A 3 -31.01 -28.92 -15.77
N VAL A 4 -30.88 -27.62 -16.04
CA VAL A 4 -29.69 -27.04 -16.65
C VAL A 4 -28.57 -27.06 -15.60
N LYS A 5 -27.63 -28.00 -15.74
CA LYS A 5 -26.43 -28.03 -14.91
C LYS A 5 -25.44 -26.98 -15.42
N HIS A 6 -25.11 -26.00 -14.59
CA HIS A 6 -24.05 -25.05 -14.90
C HIS A 6 -22.71 -25.79 -14.95
N LYS A 7 -22.00 -25.67 -16.08
CA LYS A 7 -20.62 -26.14 -16.21
C LYS A 7 -19.75 -25.28 -15.30
N GLU A 8 -18.88 -25.90 -14.50
CA GLU A 8 -17.87 -25.17 -13.74
C GLU A 8 -17.08 -24.29 -14.73
N THR A 9 -17.16 -22.98 -14.52
CA THR A 9 -16.52 -22.02 -15.42
C THR A 9 -15.14 -21.73 -14.86
N GLU A 10 -14.09 -22.17 -15.56
CA GLU A 10 -12.73 -21.76 -15.19
C GLU A 10 -12.56 -20.26 -15.48
N HIS A 11 -12.55 -19.47 -14.41
CA HIS A 11 -12.32 -18.04 -14.54
C HIS A 11 -10.86 -17.78 -14.89
N LEU A 12 -10.64 -17.08 -16.00
CA LEU A 12 -9.29 -16.72 -16.43
C LEU A 12 -8.63 -15.73 -15.45
N GLY A 13 -9.38 -14.98 -14.65
CA GLY A 13 -8.84 -13.94 -13.75
C GLY A 13 -8.53 -12.64 -14.49
N MET A 14 -9.45 -12.23 -15.36
CA MET A 14 -9.40 -11.00 -16.13
C MET A 14 -10.72 -10.26 -15.93
N PHE A 15 -10.68 -8.93 -15.85
CA PHE A 15 -11.89 -8.10 -15.79
C PHE A 15 -12.02 -7.27 -17.04
N ASP A 16 -13.09 -7.53 -17.78
CA ASP A 16 -13.52 -6.64 -18.87
C ASP A 16 -14.28 -5.44 -18.32
N TYR A 17 -14.16 -4.33 -19.02
CA TYR A 17 -14.78 -3.05 -18.72
C TYR A 17 -14.84 -2.21 -19.99
N LYS A 18 -15.77 -1.25 -20.09
CA LYS A 18 -15.79 -0.32 -21.22
C LYS A 18 -14.79 0.81 -21.01
N LYS A 19 -14.15 1.28 -22.07
CA LYS A 19 -13.16 2.36 -21.99
C LYS A 19 -13.75 3.64 -21.38
N GLU A 20 -15.03 3.94 -21.65
CA GLU A 20 -15.77 5.04 -21.04
C GLU A 20 -15.93 4.95 -19.51
N ASP A 21 -15.81 3.75 -18.94
CA ASP A 21 -15.97 3.51 -17.50
C ASP A 21 -14.66 3.67 -16.71
N VAL A 22 -13.50 3.89 -17.37
CA VAL A 22 -12.21 4.09 -16.68
C VAL A 22 -12.28 5.17 -15.58
N PRO A 23 -12.90 6.34 -15.79
CA PRO A 23 -13.05 7.34 -14.74
C PRO A 23 -13.86 6.84 -13.54
N LEU A 24 -14.88 6.00 -13.78
CA LEU A 24 -15.69 5.40 -12.72
C LEU A 24 -14.90 4.36 -11.94
N ILE A 25 -14.13 3.51 -12.63
CA ILE A 25 -13.23 2.52 -12.02
C ILE A 25 -12.24 3.22 -11.09
N VAL A 26 -11.57 4.25 -11.59
CA VAL A 26 -10.61 5.04 -10.79
C VAL A 26 -11.31 5.74 -9.63
N LYS A 27 -12.50 6.28 -9.84
CA LYS A 27 -13.26 6.92 -8.76
C LYS A 27 -13.57 5.93 -7.63
N CYS A 28 -14.17 4.79 -7.97
CA CYS A 28 -14.63 3.80 -7.00
C CYS A 28 -13.47 3.06 -6.31
N LEU A 29 -12.46 2.64 -7.07
CA LEU A 29 -11.33 1.87 -6.53
C LEU A 29 -10.29 2.75 -5.86
N ILE A 30 -10.14 4.01 -6.29
CA ILE A 30 -9.02 4.86 -5.88
C ILE A 30 -9.49 6.07 -5.07
N THR A 31 -10.28 6.98 -5.66
CA THR A 31 -10.52 8.27 -5.00
C THR A 31 -11.51 8.20 -3.84
N ASP A 32 -12.49 7.31 -3.94
CA ASP A 32 -13.60 7.20 -2.98
C ASP A 32 -13.41 6.05 -1.98
N LEU A 33 -12.36 5.23 -2.16
CA LEU A 33 -12.03 4.13 -1.25
C LEU A 33 -11.57 4.67 0.11
N LYS A 34 -12.28 4.28 1.16
CA LYS A 34 -11.95 4.65 2.54
C LYS A 34 -11.01 3.60 3.18
N PRO A 35 -9.97 4.01 3.94
CA PRO A 35 -9.08 3.07 4.62
C PRO A 35 -9.79 2.07 5.53
N LYS A 36 -10.83 2.53 6.24
CA LYS A 36 -11.68 1.67 7.10
C LYS A 36 -12.39 0.54 6.34
N ILE A 37 -12.72 0.76 5.06
CA ILE A 37 -13.30 -0.27 4.19
C ILE A 37 -12.18 -1.14 3.64
N ALA A 38 -11.05 -0.55 3.24
CA ALA A 38 -9.93 -1.29 2.68
C ALA A 38 -9.36 -2.37 3.63
N VAL A 39 -9.37 -2.14 4.95
CA VAL A 39 -8.92 -3.14 5.94
C VAL A 39 -9.87 -4.32 6.11
N THR A 40 -11.13 -4.20 5.70
CA THR A 40 -12.07 -5.34 5.68
C THR A 40 -11.95 -6.16 4.39
N LEU A 41 -11.18 -5.66 3.42
CA LEU A 41 -10.94 -6.32 2.13
C LEU A 41 -9.58 -7.03 2.16
N LEU A 42 -9.39 -7.90 1.16
CA LEU A 42 -8.12 -8.58 0.93
C LEU A 42 -6.98 -7.54 0.75
N PRO A 43 -5.79 -7.75 1.35
CA PRO A 43 -4.71 -6.75 1.29
C PRO A 43 -4.27 -6.50 -0.15
N GLY A 44 -4.29 -5.24 -0.58
CA GLY A 44 -3.92 -4.89 -1.95
C GLY A 44 -4.97 -5.23 -3.00
N LEU A 45 -6.22 -5.53 -2.61
CA LEU A 45 -7.31 -5.84 -3.53
C LEU A 45 -7.47 -4.81 -4.67
N PRO A 46 -7.44 -3.48 -4.43
CA PRO A 46 -7.46 -2.50 -5.52
C PRO A 46 -6.37 -2.72 -6.56
N ALA A 47 -5.14 -3.02 -6.13
CA ALA A 47 -4.03 -3.31 -7.02
C ALA A 47 -4.23 -4.61 -7.84
N TYR A 48 -4.85 -5.63 -7.25
CA TYR A 48 -5.20 -6.85 -7.98
C TYR A 48 -6.31 -6.61 -9.00
N ILE A 49 -7.34 -5.86 -8.65
CA ILE A 49 -8.44 -5.51 -9.58
C ILE A 49 -7.89 -4.72 -10.77
N LEU A 50 -7.06 -3.70 -10.53
CA LEU A 50 -6.41 -2.93 -11.59
C LEU A 50 -5.54 -3.81 -12.49
N PHE A 51 -4.77 -4.73 -11.91
CA PHE A 51 -3.95 -5.66 -12.70
C PHE A 51 -4.80 -6.62 -13.54
N MET A 52 -5.91 -7.13 -13.01
CA MET A 52 -6.85 -7.98 -13.77
C MET A 52 -7.49 -7.23 -14.95
N CYS A 53 -7.76 -5.92 -14.79
CA CYS A 53 -8.20 -5.05 -15.89
C CYS A 53 -7.10 -4.87 -16.95
N ILE A 54 -5.84 -4.65 -16.54
CA ILE A 54 -4.69 -4.54 -17.47
C ILE A 54 -4.49 -5.82 -18.25
N ARG A 55 -4.58 -6.96 -17.57
CA ARG A 55 -4.40 -8.27 -18.17
C ARG A 55 -5.49 -8.55 -19.22
N HIS A 56 -6.72 -8.11 -18.97
CA HIS A 56 -7.76 -8.15 -20.00
C HIS A 56 -7.40 -7.29 -21.22
N THR A 57 -6.96 -6.04 -21.00
CA THR A 57 -6.58 -5.14 -22.12
C THR A 57 -5.40 -5.66 -22.92
N ASP A 58 -4.42 -6.30 -22.26
CA ASP A 58 -3.32 -7.00 -22.91
C ASP A 58 -3.86 -8.17 -23.74
N HIS A 59 -4.77 -8.97 -23.19
CA HIS A 59 -5.36 -10.11 -23.90
C HIS A 59 -6.09 -9.73 -25.20
N VAL A 60 -6.82 -8.61 -25.21
CA VAL A 60 -7.50 -8.09 -26.41
C VAL A 60 -6.62 -7.16 -27.26
N ASN A 61 -5.36 -6.96 -26.86
CA ASN A 61 -4.36 -6.14 -27.55
C ASN A 61 -4.81 -4.67 -27.79
N ASP A 62 -5.45 -4.06 -26.80
CA ASP A 62 -5.92 -2.67 -26.86
C ASP A 62 -4.94 -1.72 -26.14
N ALA A 63 -3.99 -1.18 -26.91
CA ALA A 63 -2.92 -0.32 -26.41
C ALA A 63 -3.44 1.03 -25.86
N GLU A 64 -4.49 1.57 -26.46
CA GLU A 64 -5.05 2.86 -26.05
C GLU A 64 -5.80 2.74 -24.72
N LYS A 65 -6.53 1.63 -24.53
CA LYS A 65 -7.28 1.35 -23.30
C LYS A 65 -6.35 1.06 -22.13
N VAL A 66 -5.24 0.31 -22.32
CA VAL A 66 -4.25 0.10 -21.25
C VAL A 66 -3.54 1.39 -20.87
N GLN A 67 -3.19 2.25 -21.84
CA GLN A 67 -2.59 3.56 -21.58
C GLN A 67 -3.54 4.47 -20.80
N THR A 68 -4.81 4.54 -21.21
CA THR A 68 -5.84 5.32 -20.51
C THR A 68 -6.00 4.86 -19.07
N LEU A 69 -6.14 3.55 -18.84
CA LEU A 69 -6.28 2.97 -17.50
C LEU A 69 -5.07 3.28 -16.60
N LEU A 70 -3.85 3.09 -17.10
CA LEU A 70 -2.63 3.32 -16.33
C LEU A 70 -2.43 4.81 -15.99
N ASN A 71 -2.67 5.71 -16.94
CA ASN A 71 -2.57 7.15 -16.72
C ASN A 71 -3.58 7.63 -15.67
N ASP A 72 -4.84 7.25 -15.81
CA ASP A 72 -5.89 7.65 -14.86
C ASP A 72 -5.68 7.02 -13.48
N THR A 73 -5.14 5.80 -13.41
CA THR A 73 -4.73 5.17 -12.15
C THR A 73 -3.63 5.96 -11.45
N VAL A 74 -2.54 6.30 -12.16
CA VAL A 74 -1.43 7.10 -11.60
C VAL A 74 -1.92 8.47 -11.16
N PHE A 75 -2.75 9.13 -11.98
CA PHE A 75 -3.34 10.42 -11.64
C PHE A 75 -4.26 10.33 -10.42
N GLY A 76 -5.12 9.31 -10.35
CA GLY A 76 -6.01 9.05 -9.23
C GLY A 76 -5.27 8.87 -7.91
N ILE A 77 -4.18 8.08 -7.93
CA ILE A 77 -3.31 7.84 -6.77
C ILE A 77 -2.66 9.16 -6.32
N ARG A 78 -2.04 9.91 -7.25
CA ARG A 78 -1.43 11.21 -6.93
C ARG A 78 -2.45 12.19 -6.34
N LYS A 79 -3.66 12.22 -6.91
CA LYS A 79 -4.76 13.10 -6.49
C LYS A 79 -5.23 12.77 -5.07
N VAL A 80 -5.48 11.50 -4.75
CA VAL A 80 -5.97 11.11 -3.42
C VAL A 80 -4.90 11.33 -2.35
N VAL A 81 -3.64 10.99 -2.63
CA VAL A 81 -2.52 11.21 -1.70
C VAL A 81 -2.32 12.70 -1.45
N LYS A 82 -2.31 13.54 -2.49
CA LYS A 82 -2.19 15.00 -2.32
C LYS A 82 -3.37 15.58 -1.52
N LYS A 83 -4.59 15.13 -1.77
CA LYS A 83 -5.80 15.62 -1.10
C LYS A 83 -5.91 15.17 0.36
N ARG A 84 -5.34 14.02 0.72
CA ARG A 84 -5.46 13.39 2.06
C ARG A 84 -4.11 13.23 2.75
N HIS A 85 -3.13 14.06 2.43
CA HIS A 85 -1.74 13.90 2.89
C HIS A 85 -1.55 13.99 4.41
N GLU A 86 -2.43 14.71 5.12
CA GLU A 86 -2.42 14.82 6.59
C GLU A 86 -2.97 13.56 7.29
N ASP A 87 -3.73 12.74 6.55
CA ASP A 87 -4.30 11.50 7.04
C ASP A 87 -3.38 10.33 6.69
N VAL A 88 -2.66 9.86 7.70
CA VAL A 88 -1.66 8.80 7.58
C VAL A 88 -2.28 7.48 7.11
N ASP A 89 -3.55 7.20 7.42
CA ASP A 89 -4.22 5.97 6.98
C ASP A 89 -4.38 5.98 5.45
N TYR A 90 -4.70 7.13 4.85
CA TYR A 90 -4.81 7.26 3.40
C TYR A 90 -3.44 7.16 2.71
N THR A 91 -2.43 7.84 3.22
CA THR A 91 -1.09 7.82 2.60
C THR A 91 -0.44 6.44 2.68
N VAL A 92 -0.55 5.77 3.83
CA VAL A 92 -0.04 4.41 4.01
C VAL A 92 -0.84 3.37 3.21
N LEU A 93 -2.16 3.50 3.10
CA LEU A 93 -2.99 2.64 2.25
C LEU A 93 -2.54 2.70 0.78
N TRP A 94 -2.32 3.92 0.26
CA TRP A 94 -1.94 4.11 -1.13
C TRP A 94 -0.49 3.75 -1.40
N LEU A 95 0.43 3.98 -0.45
CA LEU A 95 1.78 3.43 -0.54
C LEU A 95 1.74 1.92 -0.75
N ALA A 96 1.00 1.22 0.11
CA ALA A 96 0.95 -0.23 0.11
C ALA A 96 0.29 -0.80 -1.16
N ASN A 97 -0.77 -0.16 -1.66
CA ASN A 97 -1.40 -0.54 -2.94
C ASN A 97 -0.52 -0.21 -4.15
N THR A 98 0.20 0.92 -4.16
CA THR A 98 1.13 1.25 -5.26
C THR A 98 2.27 0.24 -5.32
N CYS A 99 2.87 -0.13 -4.17
CA CYS A 99 3.88 -1.20 -4.12
C CYS A 99 3.32 -2.52 -4.65
N ARG A 100 2.12 -2.91 -4.18
CA ARG A 100 1.47 -4.15 -4.65
C ARG A 100 1.21 -4.14 -6.14
N PHE A 101 0.77 -3.01 -6.67
CA PHE A 101 0.49 -2.87 -8.10
C PHE A 101 1.76 -2.96 -8.93
N LEU A 102 2.83 -2.28 -8.51
CA LEU A 102 4.16 -2.41 -9.12
C LEU A 102 4.66 -3.86 -9.08
N HIS A 103 4.45 -4.57 -7.98
CA HIS A 103 4.83 -5.97 -7.83
C HIS A 103 4.04 -6.88 -8.77
N ASN A 104 2.73 -6.67 -8.90
CA ASN A 104 1.93 -7.42 -9.88
C ASN A 104 2.47 -7.20 -11.31
N LEU A 105 2.78 -5.94 -11.68
CA LEU A 105 3.34 -5.63 -12.99
C LEU A 105 4.72 -6.26 -13.25
N LYS A 106 5.52 -6.52 -12.20
CA LYS A 106 6.80 -7.24 -12.31
C LYS A 106 6.59 -8.76 -12.33
N GLN A 107 5.85 -9.28 -11.35
CA GLN A 107 5.60 -10.72 -11.17
C GLN A 107 5.00 -11.38 -12.41
N TYR A 108 4.14 -10.65 -13.11
CA TYR A 108 3.43 -11.10 -14.30
C TYR A 108 3.94 -10.44 -15.59
N SER A 109 5.14 -9.85 -15.60
CA SER A 109 5.70 -9.24 -16.82
C SER A 109 6.16 -10.26 -17.87
N GLY A 110 6.30 -11.53 -17.49
CA GLY A 110 6.93 -12.56 -18.32
C GLY A 110 8.44 -12.69 -18.11
N GLU A 111 9.07 -11.76 -17.38
CA GLU A 111 10.51 -11.80 -17.11
C GLU A 111 10.86 -12.88 -16.07
N LYS A 112 11.78 -13.79 -16.43
CA LYS A 112 12.18 -14.95 -15.60
C LYS A 112 12.64 -14.56 -14.20
N GLN A 113 13.32 -13.43 -14.05
CA GLN A 113 13.80 -12.93 -12.76
C GLN A 113 12.68 -12.68 -11.73
N PHE A 114 11.46 -12.35 -12.19
CA PHE A 114 10.32 -12.14 -11.30
C PHE A 114 9.43 -13.39 -11.12
N GLN A 115 9.71 -14.46 -11.86
CA GLN A 115 8.92 -15.70 -11.86
C GLN A 115 9.44 -16.79 -10.90
N VAL A 116 10.54 -16.54 -10.18
CA VAL A 116 11.26 -17.56 -9.39
C VAL A 116 10.38 -18.29 -8.37
N GLU A 117 9.39 -17.62 -7.77
CA GLU A 117 8.46 -18.23 -6.80
C GLU A 117 7.02 -18.34 -7.35
N ASN A 118 6.83 -18.13 -8.66
CA ASN A 118 5.51 -18.27 -9.27
C ASN A 118 5.16 -19.74 -9.45
N THR A 119 3.92 -20.09 -9.10
CA THR A 119 3.31 -21.36 -9.51
C THR A 119 3.16 -21.43 -11.03
N PRO A 120 3.06 -22.64 -11.62
CA PRO A 120 2.78 -22.79 -13.06
C PRO A 120 1.54 -21.99 -13.50
N LYS A 121 0.47 -22.02 -12.68
CA LYS A 121 -0.77 -21.29 -12.96
C LYS A 121 -0.57 -19.77 -12.96
N GLN A 122 0.27 -19.23 -12.08
CA GLN A 122 0.60 -17.80 -12.10
C GLN A 122 1.38 -17.41 -13.35
N ASN A 123 2.27 -18.29 -13.85
CA ASN A 123 3.02 -18.01 -15.07
C ASN A 123 2.12 -17.95 -16.32
N GLU A 124 1.03 -18.73 -16.36
CA GLU A 124 0.02 -18.65 -17.44
C GLU A 124 -0.69 -17.29 -17.51
N GLN A 125 -0.69 -16.53 -16.41
CA GLN A 125 -1.35 -15.23 -16.26
C GLN A 125 -0.44 -14.04 -16.60
N CYS A 126 0.79 -14.28 -17.07
CA CYS A 126 1.68 -13.20 -17.51
C CYS A 126 1.12 -12.44 -18.72
N LEU A 127 1.46 -11.15 -18.79
CA LEU A 127 1.22 -10.32 -19.96
C LEU A 127 1.95 -10.90 -21.18
N ARG A 128 1.36 -10.73 -22.36
CA ARG A 128 1.87 -11.34 -23.60
C ARG A 128 2.18 -10.32 -24.69
N ASN A 129 1.49 -9.18 -24.71
CA ASN A 129 1.54 -8.24 -25.83
C ASN A 129 2.27 -6.94 -25.47
N PHE A 130 2.12 -6.43 -24.25
CA PHE A 130 2.66 -5.12 -23.86
C PHE A 130 3.82 -5.20 -22.87
N ASP A 131 4.92 -4.51 -23.16
CA ASP A 131 5.93 -4.18 -22.15
C ASP A 131 5.56 -2.87 -21.44
N LEU A 132 5.32 -2.98 -20.13
CA LEU A 132 4.95 -1.86 -19.26
C LEU A 132 6.13 -1.32 -18.43
N SER A 133 7.38 -1.58 -18.84
CA SER A 133 8.61 -1.17 -18.12
C SER A 133 8.65 0.31 -17.76
N GLN A 134 8.25 1.20 -18.67
CA GLN A 134 8.16 2.64 -18.41
C GLN A 134 7.14 2.97 -17.32
N TYR A 135 5.96 2.33 -17.33
CA TYR A 135 4.97 2.50 -16.27
C TYR A 135 5.44 1.91 -14.93
N ARG A 136 6.23 0.83 -14.94
CA ARG A 136 6.88 0.30 -13.72
C ARG A 136 7.80 1.36 -13.11
N GLN A 137 8.56 2.11 -13.90
CA GLN A 137 9.39 3.21 -13.40
C GLN A 137 8.54 4.34 -12.83
N VAL A 138 7.52 4.80 -13.56
CA VAL A 138 6.62 5.86 -13.07
C VAL A 138 5.96 5.47 -11.74
N LEU A 139 5.49 4.24 -11.60
CA LEU A 139 4.90 3.74 -10.36
C LEU A 139 5.93 3.62 -9.22
N SER A 140 7.18 3.28 -9.54
CA SER A 140 8.28 3.30 -8.56
C SER A 140 8.52 4.72 -8.03
N ASP A 141 8.56 5.72 -8.91
CA ASP A 141 8.75 7.11 -8.53
C ASP A 141 7.57 7.63 -7.69
N VAL A 142 6.34 7.23 -8.06
CA VAL A 142 5.14 7.50 -7.24
C VAL A 142 5.27 6.84 -5.87
N ALA A 143 5.71 5.58 -5.77
CA ALA A 143 5.86 4.89 -4.50
C ALA A 143 6.88 5.59 -3.58
N VAL A 144 8.03 6.01 -4.13
CA VAL A 144 9.03 6.80 -3.39
C VAL A 144 8.44 8.12 -2.90
N TRP A 145 7.71 8.84 -3.75
CA TRP A 145 7.07 10.10 -3.38
C TRP A 145 6.04 9.93 -2.26
N ILE A 146 5.19 8.89 -2.33
CA ILE A 146 4.22 8.60 -1.25
C ILE A 146 4.97 8.19 0.02
N TYR A 147 6.02 7.37 -0.08
CA TYR A 147 6.82 6.95 1.05
C TYR A 147 7.40 8.15 1.82
N GLN A 148 8.01 9.10 1.10
CA GLN A 148 8.50 10.33 1.71
C GLN A 148 7.39 11.13 2.40
N ALA A 149 6.20 11.21 1.80
CA ALA A 149 5.05 11.86 2.41
C ALA A 149 4.59 11.16 3.70
N VAL A 150 4.60 9.83 3.73
CA VAL A 150 4.27 9.03 4.92
C VAL A 150 5.27 9.31 6.04
N ILE A 151 6.58 9.24 5.74
CA ILE A 151 7.63 9.48 6.74
C ILE A 151 7.52 10.88 7.32
N LYS A 152 7.35 11.89 6.47
CA LYS A 152 7.17 13.27 6.92
C LYS A 152 5.94 13.44 7.81
N CYS A 153 4.79 12.89 7.41
CA CYS A 153 3.57 12.97 8.21
C CYS A 153 3.72 12.27 9.57
N MET A 154 4.38 11.10 9.60
CA MET A 154 4.66 10.40 10.85
C MET A 154 5.61 11.19 11.75
N GLU A 155 6.66 11.79 11.18
CA GLU A 155 7.59 12.64 11.92
C GLU A 155 6.87 13.80 12.59
N GLU A 156 6.05 14.54 11.84
CA GLU A 156 5.25 15.66 12.35
C GLU A 156 4.32 15.24 13.50
N LYS A 157 3.76 14.02 13.46
CA LYS A 157 2.90 13.48 14.53
C LYS A 157 3.69 13.00 15.76
N VAL A 158 4.89 12.47 15.57
CA VAL A 158 5.72 11.95 16.67
C VAL A 158 6.51 13.04 17.38
N GLN A 159 7.01 14.06 16.68
CA GLN A 159 7.75 15.20 17.24
C GLN A 159 7.15 15.76 18.55
N PRO A 160 5.85 16.11 18.64
CA PRO A 160 5.25 16.64 19.86
C PRO A 160 5.13 15.61 21.01
N LEU A 161 5.28 14.31 20.73
CA LEU A 161 5.25 13.24 21.73
C LEU A 161 6.63 12.95 22.33
N ILE A 162 7.72 13.31 21.64
CA ILE A 162 9.09 13.03 22.10
C ILE A 162 9.37 13.74 23.42
N VAL A 163 9.10 15.05 23.50
CA VAL A 163 9.42 15.83 24.70
C VAL A 163 8.63 15.35 25.94
N PRO A 164 7.30 15.14 25.88
CA PRO A 164 6.56 14.51 26.97
C PRO A 164 7.06 13.09 27.29
N ALA A 165 7.37 12.26 26.30
CA ALA A 165 7.86 10.91 26.54
C ALA A 165 9.25 10.88 27.20
N VAL A 166 10.12 11.85 26.89
CA VAL A 166 11.47 11.94 27.48
C VAL A 166 11.44 12.59 28.86
N LEU A 167 10.57 13.59 29.07
CA LEU A 167 10.56 14.39 30.32
C LEU A 167 9.54 13.90 31.36
N GLU A 168 8.43 13.29 30.95
CA GLU A 168 7.33 12.89 31.85
C GLU A 168 7.32 11.40 32.19
N HIS A 169 8.18 10.59 31.55
CA HIS A 169 8.29 9.17 31.84
C HIS A 169 9.12 8.94 33.11
N GLU A 170 8.48 9.01 34.28
CA GLU A 170 9.09 8.55 35.53
C GLU A 170 9.30 7.03 35.46
N ALA A 171 10.56 6.60 35.31
CA ALA A 171 10.95 5.18 35.39
C ALA A 171 10.89 4.62 36.83
N ILE A 172 10.58 5.45 37.83
CA ILE A 172 10.60 5.10 39.24
C ILE A 172 9.22 5.38 39.83
N ALA A 173 8.46 4.32 40.12
CA ALA A 173 7.17 4.45 40.78
C ALA A 173 7.36 4.96 42.23
N GLY A 174 6.81 6.14 42.55
CA GLY A 174 6.54 6.53 43.94
C GLY A 174 7.07 7.88 44.45
N ILE A 175 7.50 8.84 43.62
CA ILE A 175 8.15 10.08 44.13
C ILE A 175 7.32 11.37 44.00
N SER A 176 6.28 11.45 43.15
CA SER A 176 5.48 12.69 43.04
C SER A 176 4.00 12.52 43.44
N GLY A 177 3.69 12.92 44.67
CA GLY A 177 2.35 13.35 45.05
C GLY A 177 2.04 14.71 44.41
N ASN A 178 0.84 14.82 43.85
CA ASN A 178 0.18 16.04 43.37
C ASN A 178 0.70 16.64 42.04
N LYS A 179 0.13 16.18 40.92
CA LYS A 179 -0.01 17.02 39.70
C LYS A 179 -1.47 17.07 39.22
N PRO A 180 -1.98 18.23 38.77
CA PRO A 180 -3.39 18.41 38.44
C PRO A 180 -3.78 17.62 37.18
N SER A 181 -4.90 16.91 37.26
CA SER A 181 -5.46 16.01 36.24
C SER A 181 -6.08 16.75 35.03
N GLY A 182 -5.33 17.65 34.38
CA GLY A 182 -5.84 18.49 33.28
C GLY A 182 -5.24 18.25 31.89
N MET A 183 -4.01 17.73 31.77
CA MET A 183 -3.24 17.80 30.52
C MET A 183 -3.02 16.46 29.79
N ARG A 184 -3.72 15.39 30.19
CA ARG A 184 -3.57 14.04 29.60
C ARG A 184 -4.28 13.83 28.25
N SER A 185 -5.11 14.77 27.79
CA SER A 185 -6.07 14.50 26.70
C SER A 185 -5.49 14.56 25.27
N ARG A 186 -4.44 15.34 24.99
CA ARG A 186 -3.94 15.56 23.60
C ARG A 186 -2.88 14.55 23.15
N ALA A 187 -1.95 14.16 24.03
CA ALA A 187 -0.95 13.13 23.69
C ALA A 187 -1.61 11.76 23.46
N SER A 188 -2.66 11.45 24.23
CA SER A 188 -3.40 10.18 24.09
C SER A 188 -4.13 10.05 22.75
N SER A 189 -4.68 11.14 22.19
CA SER A 189 -5.35 11.08 20.88
C SER A 189 -4.38 10.87 19.73
N ILE A 190 -3.21 11.52 19.75
CA ILE A 190 -2.16 11.37 18.72
C ILE A 190 -1.57 9.95 18.76
N ALA A 191 -1.32 9.41 19.96
CA ALA A 191 -0.83 8.05 20.13
C ALA A 191 -1.81 6.99 19.57
N ARG A 192 -3.13 7.19 19.71
CA ARG A 192 -4.14 6.27 19.15
C ARG A 192 -4.22 6.32 17.63
N GLU A 193 -3.90 7.45 17.01
CA GLU A 193 -3.86 7.58 15.56
C GLU A 193 -2.66 6.84 14.96
N LEU A 194 -1.51 6.87 15.64
CA LEU A 194 -0.31 6.11 15.26
C LEU A 194 -0.46 4.60 15.48
N ASP A 195 -1.35 4.17 16.38
CA ASP A 195 -1.66 2.75 16.63
C ASP A 195 -2.73 2.17 15.66
N SER A 196 -3.08 2.91 14.60
CA SER A 196 -4.12 2.52 13.65
C SER A 196 -3.89 1.12 13.06
N PRO A 197 -4.92 0.25 13.05
CA PRO A 197 -4.86 -1.05 12.36
C PRO A 197 -4.50 -0.94 10.88
N VAL A 198 -4.90 0.16 10.22
CA VAL A 198 -4.57 0.42 8.81
C VAL A 198 -3.06 0.55 8.63
N ILE A 199 -2.42 1.35 9.50
CA ILE A 199 -0.97 1.57 9.51
C ILE A 199 -0.27 0.22 9.66
N LYS A 200 -0.56 -0.54 10.72
CA LYS A 200 0.06 -1.85 10.98
C LYS A 200 -0.07 -2.81 9.80
N TYR A 201 -1.29 -2.94 9.28
CA TYR A 201 -1.61 -3.86 8.20
C TYR A 201 -0.88 -3.52 6.90
N CYS A 202 -0.95 -2.26 6.49
CA CYS A 202 -0.35 -1.79 5.25
C CYS A 202 1.18 -1.76 5.33
N TRP A 203 1.77 -1.39 6.48
CA TRP A 203 3.21 -1.46 6.69
C TRP A 203 3.74 -2.88 6.67
N HIS A 204 3.05 -3.81 7.32
CA HIS A 204 3.40 -5.22 7.21
C HIS A 204 3.41 -5.65 5.74
N MET A 205 2.39 -5.25 4.97
CA MET A 205 2.35 -5.55 3.53
C MET A 205 3.52 -4.94 2.77
N VAL A 206 3.92 -3.69 3.05
CA VAL A 206 5.09 -3.04 2.41
C VAL A 206 6.39 -3.75 2.80
N LEU A 207 6.58 -4.09 4.08
CA LEU A 207 7.78 -4.75 4.57
C LEU A 207 7.93 -6.17 3.99
N THR A 208 6.88 -6.99 4.03
CA THR A 208 6.89 -8.34 3.42
C THR A 208 7.27 -8.27 1.94
N GLN A 209 6.79 -7.23 1.25
CA GLN A 209 7.08 -6.99 -0.16
C GLN A 209 8.53 -6.57 -0.40
N SER A 210 9.06 -5.65 0.42
CA SER A 210 10.44 -5.16 0.31
C SER A 210 11.50 -6.18 0.72
N SER A 211 11.16 -7.14 1.58
CA SER A 211 12.05 -8.23 1.98
C SER A 211 12.15 -9.36 0.95
N SER A 212 11.35 -9.34 -0.13
CA SER A 212 11.43 -10.37 -1.16
C SER A 212 12.73 -10.23 -1.97
N PRO A 213 13.53 -11.31 -2.14
CA PRO A 213 14.77 -11.29 -2.92
C PRO A 213 14.56 -10.84 -4.38
N LYS A 214 13.35 -11.04 -4.93
CA LYS A 214 12.96 -10.61 -6.28
C LYS A 214 13.05 -9.11 -6.50
N TYR A 215 12.93 -8.34 -5.43
CA TYR A 215 12.78 -6.88 -5.48
C TYR A 215 13.89 -6.13 -4.76
N SER A 216 14.84 -6.83 -4.11
CA SER A 216 15.87 -6.27 -3.23
C SER A 216 16.74 -5.18 -3.86
N ASN A 217 16.92 -5.21 -5.19
CA ASN A 217 17.79 -4.28 -5.92
C ASN A 217 17.07 -3.03 -6.43
N SER A 218 15.81 -2.80 -6.05
CA SER A 218 15.12 -1.56 -6.45
C SER A 218 15.49 -0.40 -5.52
N CYS A 219 15.67 0.80 -6.07
CA CYS A 219 15.95 2.02 -5.29
C CYS A 219 14.93 2.23 -4.16
N PHE A 220 13.68 1.84 -4.40
CA PHE A 220 12.60 1.85 -3.40
C PHE A 220 12.83 0.86 -2.25
N THR A 221 13.21 -0.40 -2.53
CA THR A 221 13.46 -1.40 -1.47
C THR A 221 14.64 -1.01 -0.59
N SER A 222 15.71 -0.47 -1.18
CA SER A 222 16.84 0.07 -0.40
C SER A 222 16.40 1.22 0.49
N SER A 223 15.64 2.18 -0.04
CA SER A 223 15.13 3.34 0.71
C SER A 223 14.25 2.94 1.89
N VAL A 224 13.35 1.96 1.69
CA VAL A 224 12.46 1.43 2.74
C VAL A 224 13.25 0.67 3.81
N LEU A 225 14.20 -0.18 3.42
CA LEU A 225 15.00 -0.98 4.35
C LEU A 225 15.98 -0.13 5.16
N GLU A 226 16.64 0.85 4.55
CA GLU A 226 17.56 1.78 5.23
C GLU A 226 16.83 2.63 6.27
N HIS A 227 15.70 3.23 5.92
CA HIS A 227 14.94 4.03 6.89
C HIS A 227 14.29 3.17 7.98
N SER A 228 13.87 1.93 7.68
CA SER A 228 13.32 1.01 8.69
C SER A 228 14.37 0.52 9.69
N THR A 229 15.63 0.42 9.29
CA THR A 229 16.74 -0.01 10.16
C THR A 229 17.39 1.14 10.92
N THR A 230 17.43 2.34 10.33
CA THR A 230 18.16 3.50 10.88
C THR A 230 17.28 4.39 11.76
N SER A 231 15.96 4.42 11.52
CA SER A 231 15.04 5.29 12.26
C SER A 231 14.38 4.58 13.44
N CYS A 232 14.34 5.24 14.62
CA CYS A 232 13.51 4.78 15.76
C CYS A 232 12.05 4.50 15.34
N PHE A 233 11.57 5.17 14.29
CA PHE A 233 10.25 4.98 13.68
C PHE A 233 10.02 3.57 13.11
N GLY A 234 11.05 2.97 12.50
CA GLY A 234 10.98 1.60 11.99
C GLY A 234 10.83 0.61 13.13
N ARG A 235 11.50 0.84 14.26
CA ARG A 235 11.30 0.06 15.48
C ARG A 235 9.90 0.28 16.06
N ILE A 236 9.44 1.52 16.25
CA ILE A 236 8.09 1.81 16.79
C ILE A 236 6.96 1.14 15.97
N CYS A 237 7.07 1.11 14.63
CA CYS A 237 6.07 0.48 13.76
C CYS A 237 6.18 -1.06 13.71
N VAL A 238 7.39 -1.63 13.83
CA VAL A 238 7.64 -3.08 13.76
C VAL A 238 7.51 -3.76 15.14
N THR A 239 7.86 -3.05 16.21
CA THR A 239 7.79 -3.52 17.61
C THR A 239 6.56 -2.98 18.32
N GLY A 240 5.37 -3.19 17.76
CA GLY A 240 4.09 -3.11 18.50
C GLY A 240 3.98 -4.12 19.67
N ARG A 241 5.09 -4.77 20.04
CA ARG A 241 5.30 -5.52 21.29
C ARG A 241 6.73 -5.26 21.74
N ARG A 242 6.92 -4.43 22.78
CA ARG A 242 7.78 -4.75 23.95
C ARG A 242 8.07 -3.61 24.93
N GLU A 243 7.53 -2.41 24.79
CA GLU A 243 7.72 -1.36 25.80
C GLU A 243 6.37 -0.83 26.30
N CYS A 244 5.71 -1.68 27.07
CA CYS A 244 4.66 -1.34 28.04
C CYS A 244 4.72 -2.39 29.15
N ARG A 245 5.83 -2.41 29.89
CA ARG A 245 5.94 -2.91 31.27
C ARG A 245 6.99 -2.11 31.99
#